data_AF-A0ABD5QKH4-F1
#
_entry.id   AF-A0ABD5QKH4-F1
#
_cell.length_a   1.000
_cell.length_b   1.000
_cell.length_c   1.000
_cell.angle_alpha   90.00
_cell.angle_beta   90.00
_cell.angle_gamma   90.00
#
_symmetry.space_group_name_H-M   'P 1'
#
loop_
_entity.id
_entity.type
_entity.pdbx_description
1 polymer ?
#
loop_
_entity_poly.entity_id
_entity_poly.type
_entity_poly.pdbx_seq_one_letter_code
_entity_poly.pdbx_strand_id
1 'polypeptide(L)'
;MTDPTTTGFDVRYTPEGGQPRTTVFVPQETDDGWLRAEFEWTGADWRPVGTEPVTQVALFDEDCELTTPAREELLGTDDHEEEEGPTNE
;
A
#
# COMPACT_ATOMS: atom_id res chain seq x y z
N MET A 1 -27.54 -4.52 -3.68
CA MET A 1 -26.10 -4.72 -3.91
C MET A 1 -25.60 -3.43 -4.53
N THR A 2 -25.02 -2.56 -3.73
CA THR A 2 -24.53 -1.24 -4.17
C THR A 2 -23.35 -1.46 -5.10
N ASP A 3 -23.38 -0.85 -6.28
CA ASP A 3 -22.24 -0.89 -7.19
C ASP A 3 -21.05 -0.22 -6.49
N PRO A 4 -19.95 -0.94 -6.20
CA PRO A 4 -18.83 -0.40 -5.44
C PRO A 4 -18.11 0.76 -6.15
N THR A 5 -18.45 1.04 -7.42
CA THR A 5 -17.98 2.26 -8.12
C THR A 5 -18.73 3.54 -7.74
N THR A 6 -19.81 3.48 -6.93
CA THR A 6 -20.57 4.70 -6.55
C THR A 6 -19.86 5.54 -5.47
N THR A 7 -18.94 4.95 -4.70
CA THR A 7 -18.25 5.66 -3.58
C THR A 7 -16.80 5.20 -3.45
N GLY A 8 -15.97 5.46 -4.46
CA GLY A 8 -14.54 5.12 -4.41
C GLY A 8 -13.78 5.54 -5.67
N PHE A 9 -12.49 5.27 -5.69
CA PHE A 9 -11.67 5.32 -6.90
C PHE A 9 -11.05 3.95 -7.14
N ASP A 10 -11.00 3.53 -8.40
CA ASP A 10 -10.32 2.30 -8.81
C ASP A 10 -9.21 2.61 -9.81
N VAL A 11 -8.08 1.93 -9.63
CA VAL A 11 -6.91 2.06 -10.51
C VAL A 11 -6.84 0.83 -11.39
N ARG A 12 -7.08 1.01 -12.69
CA ARG A 12 -7.00 -0.05 -13.69
C ARG A 12 -5.74 0.07 -14.51
N TYR A 13 -5.06 -1.05 -14.71
CA TYR A 13 -3.86 -1.12 -15.53
C TYR A 13 -3.68 -2.54 -16.08
N THR A 14 -2.93 -2.65 -17.17
CA THR A 14 -2.52 -3.94 -17.72
C THR A 14 -1.00 -4.01 -17.64
N PRO A 15 -0.41 -4.86 -16.80
CA PRO A 15 1.04 -5.05 -16.77
C PRO A 15 1.54 -5.63 -18.09
N GLU A 16 2.77 -5.30 -18.48
CA GLU A 16 3.37 -5.81 -19.71
C GLU A 16 3.37 -7.36 -19.73
N GLY A 17 2.76 -7.94 -20.76
CA GLY A 17 2.64 -9.40 -20.91
C GLY A 17 1.71 -10.09 -19.91
N GLY A 18 1.01 -9.35 -19.04
CA GLY A 18 0.11 -9.92 -18.04
C GLY A 18 -1.38 -9.71 -18.33
N GLN A 19 -2.21 -10.22 -17.43
CA GLN A 19 -3.66 -10.01 -17.46
C GLN A 19 -4.03 -8.63 -16.91
N PRO A 20 -5.11 -7.99 -17.37
CA PRO A 20 -5.60 -6.74 -16.79
C PRO A 20 -5.79 -6.86 -15.28
N ARG A 21 -5.46 -5.79 -14.57
CA ARG A 21 -5.58 -5.68 -13.12
C ARG A 21 -6.37 -4.46 -12.73
N THR A 22 -7.04 -4.55 -11.59
CA THR A 22 -7.65 -3.40 -10.93
C THR A 22 -7.34 -3.43 -9.44
N THR A 23 -7.12 -2.24 -8.88
CA THR A 23 -7.01 -2.02 -7.44
C THR A 23 -8.18 -1.16 -6.99
N VAL A 24 -8.92 -1.63 -6.00
CA VAL A 24 -10.07 -0.93 -5.42
C VAL A 24 -9.79 -0.62 -3.95
N PHE A 25 -10.15 0.59 -3.54
CA PHE A 25 -10.06 1.02 -2.15
C PHE A 25 -11.44 1.05 -1.53
N VAL A 26 -11.64 0.27 -0.46
CA VAL A 26 -12.94 0.15 0.23
C VAL A 26 -12.82 0.53 1.70
N PRO A 27 -13.79 1.26 2.27
CA PRO A 27 -13.80 1.54 3.70
C PRO A 27 -14.02 0.24 4.48
N GLN A 28 -13.37 0.11 5.64
CA GLN A 28 -13.66 -0.96 6.59
C GLN A 28 -14.96 -0.66 7.33
N GLU A 29 -15.78 -1.68 7.56
CA GLU A 29 -17.07 -1.51 8.25
C GLU A 29 -16.91 -1.35 9.77
N THR A 30 -15.81 -1.86 10.33
CA THR A 30 -15.59 -1.92 11.79
C THR A 30 -14.64 -0.87 12.33
N ASP A 31 -13.80 -0.29 11.47
CA ASP A 31 -12.73 0.62 11.83
C ASP A 31 -12.70 1.77 10.81
N ASP A 32 -12.27 2.97 11.21
CA ASP A 32 -12.08 4.14 10.32
C ASP A 32 -10.93 3.96 9.30
N GLY A 33 -10.60 2.72 8.95
CA GLY A 33 -9.54 2.33 8.03
C GLY A 33 -10.06 1.99 6.63
N TRP A 34 -9.12 1.80 5.71
CA TRP A 34 -9.40 1.38 4.34
C TRP A 34 -8.69 0.08 4.02
N LEU A 35 -9.25 -0.71 3.09
CA LEU A 35 -8.60 -1.87 2.50
C LEU A 35 -8.27 -1.58 1.04
N ARG A 36 -7.07 -1.98 0.63
CA ARG A 36 -6.67 -2.12 -0.77
C ARG A 36 -6.98 -3.56 -1.19
N ALA A 37 -7.83 -3.72 -2.19
CA ALA A 37 -8.13 -5.03 -2.79
C ALA A 37 -7.66 -5.07 -4.25
N GLU A 38 -6.89 -6.09 -4.59
CA GLU A 38 -6.39 -6.34 -5.94
C GLU A 38 -7.19 -7.43 -6.63
N PHE A 39 -7.49 -7.21 -7.91
CA PHE A 39 -8.16 -8.17 -8.76
C PHE A 39 -7.42 -8.34 -10.09
N GLU A 40 -7.48 -9.56 -10.60
CA GLU A 40 -6.93 -9.94 -11.91
C GLU A 40 -8.06 -10.43 -12.82
N TRP A 41 -8.05 -9.96 -14.07
CA TRP A 41 -9.05 -10.34 -15.06
C TRP A 41 -8.74 -11.72 -15.65
N THR A 42 -9.63 -12.69 -15.39
CA THR A 42 -9.45 -14.08 -15.81
C THR A 42 -9.90 -14.37 -17.26
N GLY A 43 -10.35 -13.35 -17.99
CA GLY A 43 -10.97 -13.50 -19.30
C GLY A 43 -12.51 -13.48 -19.28
N ALA A 44 -13.12 -13.73 -18.11
CA ALA A 44 -14.57 -13.71 -17.93
C ALA A 44 -15.02 -12.94 -16.67
N ASP A 45 -14.19 -12.91 -15.63
CA ASP A 45 -14.51 -12.27 -14.35
C ASP A 45 -13.26 -11.73 -13.64
N TRP A 46 -13.47 -10.86 -12.64
CA TRP A 46 -12.43 -10.30 -11.79
C TRP A 46 -12.20 -11.19 -10.58
N ARG A 47 -11.04 -11.85 -10.52
CA ARG A 47 -10.68 -12.70 -9.38
C ARG A 47 -9.89 -11.91 -8.35
N PRO A 48 -10.26 -11.91 -7.05
CA PRO A 48 -9.44 -11.31 -6.01
C PRO A 48 -8.11 -12.05 -5.89
N VAL A 49 -7.01 -11.31 -5.83
CA VAL A 49 -5.64 -11.86 -5.73
C VAL A 49 -4.89 -11.37 -4.50
N GLY A 50 -5.36 -10.31 -3.85
CA GLY A 50 -4.77 -9.79 -2.63
C GLY A 50 -5.67 -8.78 -1.95
N THR A 51 -5.60 -8.73 -0.62
CA THR A 51 -6.28 -7.72 0.21
C THR A 51 -5.36 -7.35 1.36
N GLU A 52 -5.18 -6.05 1.59
CA GLU A 52 -4.31 -5.51 2.64
C GLU A 52 -4.85 -4.19 3.21
N PRO A 53 -4.56 -3.86 4.48
CA PRO A 53 -4.93 -2.56 5.06
C PRO A 53 -4.12 -1.42 4.44
N VAL A 54 -4.80 -0.31 4.16
CA VAL A 54 -4.14 0.93 3.74
C VAL A 54 -3.55 1.60 4.98
N THR A 55 -2.24 1.78 4.98
CA THR A 55 -1.52 2.46 6.06
C THR A 55 -1.33 3.95 5.78
N GLN A 56 -1.23 4.35 4.52
CA GLN A 56 -1.02 5.73 4.09
C GLN A 56 -1.50 5.97 2.65
N VAL A 57 -2.03 7.16 2.37
CA VAL A 57 -2.30 7.65 1.00
C VAL A 57 -1.66 9.02 0.85
N ALA A 58 -0.83 9.19 -0.17
CA ALA A 58 -0.21 10.48 -0.50
C ALA A 58 -0.43 10.75 -1.99
N LEU A 59 -0.87 11.96 -2.30
CA LEU A 59 -0.99 12.47 -3.67
C LEU A 59 0.07 13.55 -3.83
N PHE A 60 0.92 13.40 -4.84
CA PHE A 60 1.97 14.36 -5.17
C PHE A 60 1.62 14.95 -6.54
N ASP A 61 1.66 16.27 -6.64
CA ASP A 61 1.55 17.01 -7.91
C ASP A 61 2.93 17.11 -8.58
N GLU A 62 3.03 17.48 -9.86
CA GLU A 62 4.33 17.73 -10.53
C GLU A 62 5.13 18.84 -9.82
N ASP A 63 4.46 19.75 -9.11
CA ASP A 63 5.07 20.76 -8.23
C ASP A 63 5.33 20.28 -6.79
N CYS A 64 4.92 19.06 -6.42
CA CYS A 64 5.33 18.47 -5.15
C CYS A 64 6.76 17.94 -5.32
N GLU A 65 7.73 18.72 -4.86
CA GLU A 65 9.04 18.18 -4.53
C GLU A 65 8.80 16.96 -3.61
N LEU A 66 9.05 15.76 -4.15
CA LEU A 66 8.94 14.51 -3.41
C LEU A 66 9.88 14.59 -2.22
N THR A 67 9.40 15.11 -1.08
CA THR A 67 10.01 14.87 0.21
C THR A 67 9.65 13.44 0.59
N THR A 68 10.10 12.49 -0.24
CA THR A 68 10.25 11.12 0.18
C THR A 68 11.04 11.23 1.48
N PRO A 69 10.52 10.83 2.66
CA PRO A 69 11.42 10.64 3.78
C PRO A 69 12.51 9.73 3.24
N ALA A 70 13.77 10.11 3.43
CA ALA A 70 14.87 9.38 2.84
C ALA A 70 14.64 7.90 3.12
N ARG A 71 14.88 7.02 2.13
CA ARG A 71 14.72 5.56 2.26
C ARG A 71 15.28 5.00 3.58
N GLU A 72 16.28 5.70 4.13
CA GLU A 72 16.94 5.48 5.41
C GLU A 72 16.02 5.67 6.64
N GLU A 73 15.10 6.63 6.65
CA GLU A 73 14.12 6.83 7.73
C GLU A 73 13.04 5.74 7.78
N LEU A 74 12.71 5.15 6.62
CA LEU A 74 11.72 4.07 6.53
C LEU A 74 12.28 2.70 6.95
N LEU A 75 13.60 2.52 6.91
CA LEU A 75 14.22 1.24 7.23
C LEU A 75 14.52 1.06 8.73
N GLY A 76 14.41 2.11 9.54
CA GLY A 76 14.78 2.08 10.95
C GLY A 76 16.28 1.81 11.07
N THR A 77 17.07 2.76 11.56
CA THR A 77 18.42 2.44 11.99
C THR A 77 18.29 1.47 13.17
N ASP A 78 18.56 0.19 12.96
CA ASP A 78 18.80 -0.78 14.02
C ASP A 78 19.91 -0.22 14.91
N ASP A 79 19.51 0.45 15.99
CA ASP A 79 20.38 0.93 17.05
C ASP A 79 20.83 -0.31 17.83
N HIS A 80 21.86 -0.98 17.31
CA HIS A 80 22.57 -2.01 18.06
C HIS A 80 23.49 -1.30 19.04
N GLU A 81 22.98 -0.99 20.23
CA GLU A 81 23.81 -0.63 21.38
C GLU A 81 24.75 -1.81 21.67
N GLU A 82 26.01 -1.70 21.24
CA GLU A 82 27.06 -2.61 21.70
C GLU A 82 27.29 -2.35 23.19
N GLU A 83 26.84 -3.26 24.04
CA GLU A 83 27.12 -3.23 25.47
C GLU A 83 28.63 -3.32 25.71
N GLU A 84 29.25 -2.20 26.08
CA GLU A 84 30.65 -2.17 26.52
C GLU A 84 30.80 -2.98 27.81
N GLY A 85 31.56 -4.07 27.71
CA GLY A 85 31.86 -4.96 28.84
C GLY A 85 32.59 -4.23 29.98
N PRO A 86 32.48 -4.71 31.24
CA PRO A 86 32.95 -3.98 32.39
C PRO A 86 34.49 -3.92 32.42
N THR A 87 35.03 -2.71 32.54
CA THR A 87 36.45 -2.50 32.88
C THR A 87 36.63 -2.74 34.38
N ASN A 88 37.44 -3.75 34.71
CA ASN A 88 37.70 -4.20 36.08
C ASN A 88 38.86 -3.38 36.68
N GLU A 89 38.62 -2.70 37.81
CA GLU A 89 39.66 -2.09 38.66
C GLU A 89 40.29 -3.09 39.64
#